data_AF-A0A916UI22-F1
#
_entry.id   AF-A0A916UI22-F1
#
_cell.length_a   1.000
_cell.length_b   1.000
_cell.length_c   1.000
_cell.angle_alpha   90.00
_cell.angle_beta   90.00
_cell.angle_gamma   90.00
#
_symmetry.space_group_name_H-M   'P 1'
#
loop_
_entity.id
_entity.type
_entity.pdbx_description
1 polymer ?
#
loop_
_entity_poly.entity_id
_entity_poly.type
_entity_poly.pdbx_seq_one_letter_code
_entity_poly.pdbx_strand_id
1 'polypeptide(L)'
;MFNLLKRYITSRSEVQEETLDLICSHFSLVKTRRNEILIRFDEVCKGYYFVNDGCLRLFTYNVDGNETTKVWSVVDKKVTDEQGRIKEFLDQRQQNKGIYKLTFFVKDYFASKKMESFYPFVDVVFQIQDDKHYHVPITLSAYGYSTYRGN
;
A
#
# COMPACT_ATOMS: atom_id res chain seq x y z
N MET A 1 -7.67 -12.54 -20.37
CA MET A 1 -6.45 -12.68 -19.52
C MET A 1 -6.09 -11.37 -18.81
N PHE A 2 -6.22 -10.21 -19.45
CA PHE A 2 -5.84 -8.91 -18.88
C PHE A 2 -7.02 -8.03 -18.42
N ASN A 3 -8.13 -8.63 -17.97
CA ASN A 3 -9.36 -7.87 -17.67
C ASN A 3 -9.15 -6.81 -16.57
N LEU A 4 -8.32 -7.12 -15.57
CA LEU A 4 -8.01 -6.18 -14.49
C LEU A 4 -7.20 -4.97 -15.00
N LEU A 5 -6.21 -5.21 -15.86
CA LEU A 5 -5.42 -4.17 -16.53
C LEU A 5 -6.31 -3.30 -17.42
N LYS A 6 -7.15 -3.91 -18.27
CA LYS A 6 -8.09 -3.19 -19.13
C LYS A 6 -9.01 -2.28 -18.31
N ARG A 7 -9.62 -2.82 -17.25
CA ARG A 7 -10.49 -2.05 -16.34
C ARG A 7 -9.74 -0.91 -15.63
N TYR A 8 -8.49 -1.13 -15.24
CA TYR A 8 -7.67 -0.10 -14.61
C TYR A 8 -7.41 1.07 -15.57
N ILE A 9 -7.00 0.78 -16.81
CA ILE A 9 -6.71 1.80 -17.83
C ILE A 9 -7.98 2.60 -18.16
N THR A 10 -9.11 1.93 -18.44
CA THR A 10 -10.36 2.62 -18.78
C THR A 10 -10.95 3.43 -17.63
N SER A 11 -10.65 3.09 -16.37
CA SER A 11 -11.08 3.90 -15.23
C SER A 11 -10.37 5.24 -15.09
N ARG A 12 -9.27 5.46 -15.82
CA ARG A 12 -8.40 6.65 -15.70
C ARG A 12 -8.21 7.41 -17.01
N SER A 13 -8.63 6.84 -18.14
CA SER A 13 -8.44 7.44 -19.46
C SER A 13 -9.48 6.89 -20.43
N GLU A 14 -9.96 7.74 -21.33
CA GLU A 14 -10.75 7.30 -22.48
C GLU A 14 -9.81 6.70 -23.52
N VAL A 15 -9.85 5.37 -23.68
CA VAL A 15 -8.97 4.63 -24.58
C VAL A 15 -9.83 3.68 -25.42
N GLN A 16 -9.64 3.71 -26.73
CA GLN A 16 -10.32 2.83 -27.69
C GLN A 16 -9.96 1.36 -27.47
N GLU A 17 -10.86 0.44 -27.82
CA GLU A 17 -10.69 -0.98 -27.55
C GLU A 17 -9.49 -1.58 -28.29
N GLU A 18 -9.22 -1.14 -29.52
CA GLU A 18 -8.07 -1.57 -30.32
C GLU A 18 -6.74 -1.16 -29.67
N THR A 19 -6.72 0.02 -29.03
CA THR A 19 -5.55 0.49 -28.29
C THR A 19 -5.34 -0.32 -27.01
N LEU A 20 -6.41 -0.69 -26.30
CA LEU A 20 -6.32 -1.57 -25.14
C LEU A 20 -5.79 -2.95 -25.51
N ASP A 21 -6.23 -3.50 -26.64
CA ASP A 21 -5.75 -4.79 -27.15
C ASP A 21 -4.28 -4.73 -27.55
N LEU A 22 -3.85 -3.66 -28.23
CA LEU A 22 -2.45 -3.43 -28.54
C LEU A 22 -1.59 -3.35 -27.26
N ILE A 23 -2.00 -2.56 -26.27
CA ILE A 23 -1.30 -2.47 -24.97
C ILE A 23 -1.21 -3.87 -24.36
N CYS A 24 -2.33 -4.58 -24.25
CA CYS A 24 -2.37 -5.92 -23.65
C CYS A 24 -1.47 -6.92 -24.39
N SER A 25 -1.27 -6.78 -25.70
CA SER A 25 -0.39 -7.66 -26.48
C SER A 25 1.09 -7.57 -26.08
N HIS A 26 1.51 -6.45 -25.49
CA HIS A 26 2.87 -6.27 -24.96
C HIS A 26 3.05 -6.81 -23.54
N PHE A 27 1.98 -7.26 -22.88
CA PHE A 27 2.06 -7.88 -21.56
C PHE A 27 2.12 -9.39 -21.68
N SER A 28 2.92 -10.01 -20.83
CA SER A 28 2.93 -11.45 -20.60
C SER A 28 2.63 -11.73 -19.13
N LEU A 29 1.96 -12.86 -18.86
CA LEU A 29 1.67 -13.26 -17.49
C LEU A 29 2.94 -13.82 -16.85
N VAL A 30 3.37 -13.20 -15.76
CA VAL A 30 4.50 -13.66 -14.94
C VAL A 30 3.97 -14.08 -13.57
N LYS A 31 4.30 -15.31 -13.14
CA LYS A 31 4.09 -15.78 -11.77
C LYS A 31 5.43 -15.78 -11.04
N THR A 32 5.42 -15.29 -9.82
CA THR A 32 6.62 -15.17 -9.00
C THR A 32 6.40 -15.84 -7.64
N ARG A 33 7.49 -16.16 -6.95
CA ARG A 33 7.46 -16.66 -5.58
C ARG A 33 7.56 -15.50 -4.59
N ARG A 34 7.09 -15.72 -3.36
CA ARG A 34 7.27 -14.77 -2.26
C ARG A 34 8.76 -14.45 -2.09
N ASN A 35 9.08 -13.16 -2.02
CA ASN A 35 10.45 -12.62 -1.89
C ASN A 35 11.39 -12.91 -3.07
N GLU A 36 10.85 -13.28 -4.24
CA GLU A 36 11.66 -13.41 -5.44
C GLU A 36 12.18 -12.04 -5.91
N ILE A 37 13.49 -11.94 -6.13
CA ILE A 37 14.12 -10.73 -6.66
C ILE A 37 13.91 -10.71 -8.17
N LEU A 38 13.06 -9.79 -8.64
CA LEU A 38 12.77 -9.63 -10.07
C LEU A 38 13.82 -8.79 -10.80
N ILE A 39 14.44 -7.85 -10.10
CA ILE A 39 15.45 -6.93 -10.60
C ILE A 39 16.44 -6.69 -9.47
N ARG A 40 17.73 -6.93 -9.73
CA ARG A 40 18.83 -6.63 -8.81
C ARG A 40 19.29 -5.18 -8.97
N PHE A 41 20.07 -4.69 -8.00
CA PHE A 41 20.52 -3.29 -7.98
C PHE A 41 21.42 -2.92 -9.16
N ASP A 42 22.07 -3.91 -9.76
CA ASP A 42 22.97 -3.82 -10.91
C ASP A 42 22.26 -4.07 -12.25
N GLU A 43 20.94 -4.35 -12.22
CA GLU A 43 20.15 -4.63 -13.41
C GLU A 43 19.31 -3.42 -13.84
N VAL A 44 19.22 -3.21 -15.15
CA VAL A 44 18.30 -2.22 -15.74
C VAL A 44 16.90 -2.83 -15.82
N CYS A 45 15.90 -2.13 -15.27
CA CYS A 45 14.49 -2.51 -15.43
C CYS A 45 14.09 -2.40 -16.91
N LYS A 46 13.78 -3.53 -17.55
CA LYS A 46 13.39 -3.60 -18.97
C LYS A 46 11.88 -3.75 -19.19
N GLY A 47 11.08 -3.77 -18.13
CA GLY A 47 9.65 -4.06 -18.19
C GLY A 47 8.80 -3.14 -17.33
N TYR A 48 7.56 -2.95 -17.75
CA TYR A 48 6.51 -2.39 -16.90
C TYR A 48 5.69 -3.52 -16.29
N TYR A 49 5.35 -3.40 -15.02
CA TYR A 49 4.60 -4.42 -14.30
C TYR A 49 3.21 -3.88 -13.93
N PHE A 50 2.19 -4.69 -14.21
CA PHE A 50 0.86 -4.52 -13.64
C PHE A 50 0.61 -5.68 -12.69
N VAL A 51 0.39 -5.38 -11.41
CA VAL A 51 0.24 -6.39 -10.37
C VAL A 51 -1.21 -6.84 -10.33
N ASN A 52 -1.47 -8.08 -10.75
CA ASN A 52 -2.81 -8.67 -10.67
C ASN A 52 -3.15 -9.16 -9.25
N ASP A 53 -2.14 -9.66 -8.52
CA ASP A 53 -2.27 -10.19 -7.17
C ASP A 53 -0.94 -10.01 -6.42
N GLY A 54 -1.00 -9.73 -5.11
CA GLY A 54 0.16 -9.42 -4.26
C GLY A 54 0.69 -7.98 -4.38
N CYS A 55 1.98 -7.79 -4.14
CA CYS A 55 2.64 -6.49 -4.27
C CYS A 55 4.09 -6.62 -4.76
N LEU A 56 4.57 -5.58 -5.47
CA LEU A 56 5.99 -5.39 -5.74
C LEU A 56 6.56 -4.44 -4.69
N ARG A 57 7.74 -4.77 -4.18
CA ARG A 57 8.44 -4.00 -3.17
C ARG A 57 9.78 -3.54 -3.72
N LEU A 58 9.98 -2.23 -3.80
CA LEU A 58 11.31 -1.67 -3.98
C LEU A 58 11.93 -1.46 -2.60
N PHE A 59 13.14 -1.96 -2.39
CA PHE A 59 13.88 -1.79 -1.15
C PHE A 59 15.35 -1.48 -1.43
N THR A 60 16.04 -0.94 -0.42
CA THR A 60 17.48 -0.63 -0.44
C THR A 60 18.10 -1.07 0.86
N TYR A 61 19.40 -1.36 0.87
CA TYR A 61 20.15 -1.55 2.11
C TYR A 61 20.80 -0.24 2.52
N ASN A 62 20.79 0.09 3.82
CA ASN A 62 21.58 1.19 4.36
C ASN A 62 23.07 0.76 4.52
N VAL A 63 23.93 1.68 4.96
CA VAL A 63 25.37 1.41 5.18
C VAL A 63 25.64 0.30 6.19
N ASP A 64 24.70 0.05 7.10
CA ASP A 64 24.77 -1.00 8.12
C ASP A 64 24.23 -2.35 7.62
N GLY A 65 23.78 -2.43 6.36
CA GLY A 65 23.16 -3.63 5.78
C GLY A 65 21.69 -3.84 6.15
N ASN A 66 21.06 -2.88 6.81
CA ASN A 66 19.64 -2.94 7.15
C ASN A 66 18.77 -2.65 5.92
N GLU A 67 17.78 -3.48 5.69
CA GLU A 67 16.83 -3.33 4.59
C GLU A 67 15.81 -2.21 4.89
N THR A 68 15.64 -1.30 3.94
CA THR A 68 14.67 -0.22 3.98
C THR A 68 13.77 -0.29 2.75
N THR A 69 12.47 -0.41 2.94
CA THR A 69 11.49 -0.38 1.83
C THR A 69 11.35 1.06 1.31
N LYS A 70 11.64 1.27 0.01
CA LYS A 70 11.54 2.58 -0.66
C LYS A 70 10.13 2.88 -1.18
N VAL A 71 9.41 1.87 -1.65
CA VAL A 71 8.09 2.07 -2.28
C VAL A 71 7.02 1.25 -1.57
N TRP A 72 5.98 1.95 -1.11
CA TRP A 72 4.76 1.36 -0.59
C TRP A 72 3.69 1.38 -1.69
N SER A 73 3.11 0.22 -2.00
CA SER A 73 1.92 0.15 -2.85
C SER A 73 0.68 0.46 -2.02
N VAL A 74 -0.16 1.38 -2.51
CA VAL A 74 -1.44 1.69 -1.85
C VAL A 74 -2.35 0.48 -1.96
N VAL A 75 -2.76 -0.07 -0.81
CA VAL A 75 -3.74 -1.16 -0.75
C VAL A 75 -5.16 -0.62 -0.72
N ASP A 76 -5.42 0.38 0.13
CA ASP A 76 -6.74 0.99 0.29
C ASP A 76 -6.64 2.37 0.96
N LYS A 77 -7.70 3.18 0.89
CA LYS A 77 -7.85 4.49 1.54
C LYS A 77 -9.29 4.69 2.02
N LYS A 78 -9.47 4.97 3.32
CA LYS A 78 -10.79 5.18 3.94
C LYS A 78 -10.80 6.37 4.89
N VAL A 79 -12.00 6.82 5.26
CA VAL A 79 -12.26 7.83 6.30
C VAL A 79 -12.85 7.12 7.50
N THR A 80 -12.43 7.49 8.71
CA THR A 80 -12.96 6.92 9.95
C THR A 80 -14.44 7.26 10.12
N ASP A 81 -15.19 6.34 10.71
CA ASP A 81 -16.57 6.61 11.12
C ASP A 81 -16.66 7.60 12.30
N GLU A 82 -17.87 7.90 12.75
CA GLU A 82 -18.14 8.81 13.87
C GLU A 82 -17.49 8.38 15.20
N GLN A 83 -17.14 7.10 15.33
CA GLN A 83 -16.45 6.53 16.49
C GLN A 83 -14.93 6.49 16.30
N GLY A 84 -14.41 7.05 15.20
CA GLY A 84 -12.99 7.07 14.89
C GLY A 84 -12.46 5.73 14.36
N ARG A 85 -13.33 4.84 13.85
CA ARG A 85 -12.96 3.47 13.47
C ARG A 85 -13.01 3.25 11.97
N ILE A 86 -12.18 2.32 11.52
CA ILE A 86 -12.27 1.66 10.21
C ILE A 86 -12.27 0.17 10.51
N LYS A 87 -13.38 -0.51 10.15
CA LYS A 87 -13.58 -1.92 10.52
C LYS A 87 -12.59 -2.85 9.82
N GLU A 88 -12.43 -2.66 8.51
CA GLU A 88 -11.60 -3.55 7.68
C GLU A 88 -10.96 -2.77 6.53
N PHE A 89 -9.68 -3.04 6.29
CA PHE A 89 -8.94 -2.61 5.10
C PHE A 89 -8.63 -3.78 4.16
N LEU A 90 -8.39 -4.96 4.70
CA LEU A 90 -7.96 -6.14 3.96
C LEU A 90 -9.10 -7.17 3.88
N ASP A 91 -9.19 -7.90 2.77
CA ASP A 91 -10.13 -9.01 2.63
C ASP A 91 -9.71 -10.16 3.54
N GLN A 92 -10.57 -10.54 4.49
CA GLN A 92 -10.28 -11.62 5.45
C GLN A 92 -10.20 -13.02 4.78
N ARG A 93 -10.66 -13.16 3.53
CA ARG A 93 -10.59 -14.43 2.78
C ARG A 93 -9.21 -14.70 2.19
N GLN A 94 -8.29 -13.73 2.24
CA GLN A 94 -6.93 -13.83 1.69
C GLN A 94 -5.88 -13.94 2.80
N GLN A 95 -4.73 -14.53 2.46
CA GLN A 95 -3.60 -14.58 3.39
C GLN A 95 -2.89 -13.23 3.45
N ASN A 96 -3.07 -12.49 4.55
CA ASN A 96 -2.60 -11.11 4.72
C ASN A 96 -1.23 -10.98 5.43
N LYS A 97 -0.40 -12.03 5.43
CA LYS A 97 0.90 -12.02 6.13
C LYS A 97 1.90 -11.12 5.39
N GLY A 98 2.35 -10.04 6.02
CA GLY A 98 3.25 -9.07 5.39
C GLY A 98 3.54 -7.86 6.27
N ILE A 99 4.40 -6.96 5.76
CA ILE A 99 4.64 -5.66 6.38
C ILE A 99 3.72 -4.63 5.70
N TYR A 100 2.97 -3.90 6.50
CA TYR A 100 2.01 -2.89 6.08
C TYR A 100 2.34 -1.54 6.72
N LYS A 101 1.80 -0.48 6.12
CA LYS A 101 1.88 0.87 6.64
C LYS A 101 0.50 1.51 6.63
N LEU A 102 0.08 2.05 7.77
CA LEU A 102 -1.06 2.95 7.87
C LEU A 102 -0.54 4.39 7.91
N THR A 103 -1.11 5.25 7.05
CA THR A 103 -0.82 6.69 7.02
C THR A 103 -2.05 7.45 7.50
N PHE A 104 -1.93 8.15 8.62
CA PHE A 104 -2.98 8.99 9.20
C PHE A 104 -2.77 10.45 8.78
N PHE A 105 -3.75 11.07 8.12
CA PHE A 105 -3.70 12.48 7.70
C PHE A 105 -4.04 13.44 8.86
N VAL A 106 -3.12 13.57 9.80
CA VAL A 106 -3.32 14.26 11.08
C VAL A 106 -3.51 15.78 10.92
N LYS A 107 -2.79 16.44 10.01
CA LYS A 107 -2.93 17.89 9.80
C LYS A 107 -4.32 18.27 9.32
N ASP A 108 -4.86 17.54 8.34
CA ASP A 108 -6.19 17.82 7.80
C ASP A 108 -7.28 17.63 8.87
N TYR A 109 -7.12 16.62 9.72
CA TYR A 109 -7.99 16.39 10.87
C TYR A 109 -8.00 17.57 11.85
N PHE A 110 -6.84 18.04 12.33
CA PHE A 110 -6.79 19.17 13.26
C PHE A 110 -7.18 20.50 12.61
N ALA A 111 -6.85 20.70 11.33
CA ALA A 111 -7.27 21.87 10.57
C ALA A 111 -8.81 21.97 10.49
N SER A 112 -9.52 20.85 10.30
CA SER A 112 -10.99 20.81 10.33
C SER A 112 -11.58 21.27 11.67
N LYS A 113 -10.79 21.15 12.75
CA LYS A 113 -11.12 21.61 14.11
C LYS A 113 -10.57 22.99 14.44
N LYS A 114 -10.07 23.74 13.45
CA LYS A 114 -9.43 25.05 13.60
C LYS A 114 -8.24 25.03 14.56
N MET A 115 -7.48 23.94 14.53
CA MET A 115 -6.30 23.74 15.37
C MET A 115 -5.09 23.41 14.49
N GLU A 116 -3.92 23.92 14.87
CA GLU A 116 -2.67 23.49 14.24
C GLU A 116 -2.22 22.14 14.79
N SER A 117 -1.51 21.38 13.95
CA SER A 117 -0.88 20.12 14.32
C SER A 117 0.60 20.21 14.03
N PHE A 118 1.42 19.73 14.97
CA PHE A 118 2.85 19.54 14.78
C PHE A 118 3.13 18.49 13.70
N TYR A 119 2.29 17.46 13.61
CA TYR A 119 2.45 16.38 12.64
C TYR A 119 1.65 16.66 11.36
N PRO A 120 2.28 16.70 10.18
CA PRO A 120 1.57 16.77 8.91
C PRO A 120 0.74 15.49 8.66
N PHE A 121 1.32 14.34 8.98
CA PHE A 121 0.73 13.02 8.95
C PHE A 121 1.53 12.10 9.91
N VAL A 122 1.00 10.90 10.18
CA VAL A 122 1.69 9.87 10.97
C VAL A 122 1.69 8.56 10.20
N ASP A 123 2.87 7.96 10.04
CA ASP A 123 3.04 6.63 9.46
C ASP A 123 3.25 5.60 10.58
N VAL A 124 2.44 4.56 10.60
CA VAL A 124 2.58 3.40 11.49
C VAL A 124 2.87 2.17 10.64
N VAL A 125 4.11 1.68 10.72
CA VAL A 125 4.56 0.46 10.03
C VAL A 125 4.46 -0.72 10.98
N PHE A 126 3.82 -1.80 10.55
CA PHE A 126 3.63 -3.01 11.36
C PHE A 126 3.65 -4.27 10.49
N GLN A 127 3.79 -5.43 11.14
CA GLN A 127 3.83 -6.72 10.48
C GLN A 127 2.66 -7.60 10.94
N ILE A 128 1.94 -8.17 9.96
CA ILE A 128 0.96 -9.24 10.17
C ILE A 128 1.71 -10.58 10.04
N GLN A 129 1.75 -11.36 11.11
CA GLN A 129 2.50 -12.63 11.18
C GLN A 129 1.60 -13.86 11.21
N ASP A 130 0.36 -13.72 11.67
CA ASP A 130 -0.61 -14.78 11.87
C ASP A 130 -2.00 -14.35 11.36
N ASP A 131 -2.94 -15.30 11.37
CA ASP A 131 -4.30 -15.11 10.84
C ASP A 131 -5.26 -14.57 11.93
N LYS A 132 -4.71 -13.91 12.96
CA LYS A 132 -5.48 -13.26 14.04
C LYS A 132 -5.99 -11.89 13.58
N HIS A 133 -6.92 -11.33 14.35
CA HIS A 133 -7.32 -9.93 14.18
C HIS A 133 -6.17 -8.99 14.59
N TYR A 134 -5.94 -7.94 13.80
CA TYR A 134 -4.96 -6.90 14.08
C TYR A 134 -5.68 -5.57 14.22
N HIS A 135 -5.67 -5.03 15.44
CA HIS A 135 -6.14 -3.68 15.71
C HIS A 135 -4.93 -2.76 15.93
N VAL A 136 -4.84 -1.68 15.17
CA VAL A 136 -3.75 -0.69 15.26
C VAL A 136 -4.33 0.67 15.61
N PRO A 137 -4.65 0.93 16.89
CA PRO A 137 -5.19 2.20 17.33
C PRO A 137 -4.11 3.30 17.27
N ILE A 138 -4.59 4.54 17.11
CA ILE A 138 -3.78 5.74 17.33
C ILE A 138 -4.51 6.66 18.30
N THR A 139 -3.83 7.09 19.35
CA THR A 139 -4.29 8.16 20.24
C THR A 139 -3.57 9.43 19.83
N LEU A 140 -4.32 10.48 19.53
CA LEU A 140 -3.81 11.70 18.91
C LEU A 140 -4.08 12.92 19.78
N SER A 141 -3.04 13.74 19.94
CA SER A 141 -3.13 15.16 20.28
C SER A 141 -2.40 15.96 19.18
N ALA A 142 -2.56 17.28 19.18
CA ALA A 142 -1.93 18.14 18.17
C ALA A 142 -0.38 18.07 18.18
N TYR A 143 0.21 17.67 19.32
CA TYR A 143 1.67 17.70 19.54
C TYR A 143 2.26 16.38 20.03
N GLY A 144 1.43 15.35 20.26
CA GLY A 144 1.88 14.00 20.60
C GLY A 144 0.92 12.93 20.11
N TYR A 145 1.44 11.74 19.83
CA TYR A 145 0.62 10.58 19.51
C TYR A 145 1.22 9.31 20.12
N SER A 146 0.37 8.30 20.29
CA SER A 146 0.79 6.95 20.69
C SER A 146 0.03 5.90 19.89
N THR A 147 0.69 4.78 19.62
CA THR A 147 0.11 3.63 18.92
C THR A 147 0.66 2.33 19.53
N TYR A 148 -0.07 1.23 19.34
CA TYR A 148 0.28 -0.10 19.82
C TYR A 148 -0.48 -1.17 19.03
N ARG A 149 -0.18 -2.45 19.24
CA ARG A 149 -1.02 -3.57 18.75
C ARG A 149 -2.14 -3.83 19.76
N GLY A 150 -3.37 -3.51 19.40
CA GLY A 150 -4.57 -3.89 20.15
C GLY A 150 -4.91 -5.38 19.95
N ASN A 151 -5.65 -5.92 20.92
CA ASN A 151 -6.27 -7.25 20.84
C ASN A 151 -7.56 -7.21 20.02
#